data_AF-F6GU95-F1
#
_entry.id   AF-F6GU95-F1
#
_cell.length_a   1.000
_cell.length_b   1.000
_cell.length_c   1.000
_cell.angle_alpha   90.00
_cell.angle_beta   90.00
_cell.angle_gamma   90.00
#
_symmetry.space_group_name_H-M   'P 1'
#
loop_
_entity.id
_entity.type
_entity.pdbx_description
1 polymer ?
#
loop_
_entity_poly.entity_id
_entity_poly.type
_entity_poly.pdbx_seq_one_letter_code
_entity_poly.pdbx_strand_id
1 'polypeptide(L)'
;MENHAGAGKVPGITPDPCNKWLDSKPLNSVLYICFGSQNTISESQMMQLATALEVSGKYFIWVVRPPTGFDINSEFKAEEWLPQGFEQRIQDQKRGLLVHKWAPQVEILSHKSISAFLSHCGWNSVLEALSHGVPIIGWPMAADQFSNVVLLEKEVGVCVEVARGPRCEVKHEDIVKKIELVMNDTEKGKEMRRKAHEVRDIIKDAIRDEEGFKGSSMKAMDEFFSAALSRREKTKLEQENKIMPLT
;
A
#
# COMPACT_ATOMS: atom_id res chain seq x y z
N MET A 1 -16.49 -5.75 18.74
CA MET A 1 -15.81 -4.74 17.92
C MET A 1 -15.93 -5.21 16.49
N GLU A 2 -16.76 -4.52 15.71
CA GLU A 2 -17.22 -4.96 14.40
C GLU A 2 -16.15 -4.78 13.33
N ASN A 3 -15.82 -5.87 12.63
CA ASN A 3 -14.97 -5.89 11.45
C ASN A 3 -15.55 -5.00 10.36
N HIS A 4 -14.93 -3.86 10.10
CA HIS A 4 -15.15 -3.08 8.88
C HIS A 4 -14.28 -3.66 7.76
N ALA A 5 -14.63 -4.87 7.30
CA ALA A 5 -14.08 -5.43 6.08
C ALA A 5 -14.71 -4.67 4.89
N GLY A 6 -13.87 -3.99 4.11
CA GLY A 6 -14.28 -3.34 2.88
C GLY A 6 -15.03 -4.31 1.95
N ALA A 7 -16.15 -3.83 1.40
CA ALA A 7 -17.03 -4.45 0.43
C ALA A 7 -16.54 -5.77 -0.23
N GLY A 8 -17.09 -6.89 0.23
CA GLY A 8 -17.50 -8.03 -0.62
C GLY A 8 -16.46 -8.81 -1.43
N LYS A 9 -15.15 -8.71 -1.15
CA LYS A 9 -14.14 -9.51 -1.88
C LYS A 9 -13.76 -10.76 -1.10
N VAL A 10 -13.86 -11.92 -1.73
CA VAL A 10 -13.40 -13.20 -1.15
C VAL A 10 -11.87 -13.20 -1.08
N PRO A 11 -11.27 -13.37 0.12
CA PRO A 11 -9.81 -13.40 0.28
C PRO A 11 -9.18 -14.61 -0.44
N GLY A 12 -8.04 -14.42 -1.11
CA GLY A 12 -7.25 -15.55 -1.62
C GLY A 12 -6.36 -16.19 -0.56
N ILE A 13 -6.16 -15.52 0.58
CA ILE A 13 -5.62 -16.09 1.81
C ILE A 13 -6.39 -15.48 2.97
N THR A 14 -6.74 -16.29 3.97
CA THR A 14 -7.32 -15.75 5.21
C THR A 14 -6.22 -15.07 6.04
N PRO A 15 -6.58 -14.16 6.96
CA PRO A 15 -5.61 -13.51 7.84
C PRO A 15 -4.76 -14.51 8.65
N ASP A 16 -5.35 -15.61 9.13
CA ASP A 16 -4.67 -16.54 10.05
C ASP A 16 -3.44 -17.27 9.44
N PRO A 17 -3.50 -17.88 8.24
CA PRO A 17 -2.32 -18.48 7.61
C PRO A 17 -1.26 -17.47 7.20
N CYS A 18 -1.68 -16.27 6.76
CA CYS A 18 -0.78 -15.20 6.39
C CYS A 18 0.03 -14.71 7.60
N ASN A 19 -0.66 -14.44 8.72
CA ASN A 19 -0.04 -14.00 9.96
C ASN A 19 0.89 -15.07 10.52
N LYS A 20 0.49 -16.35 10.54
CA LYS A 20 1.37 -17.45 10.96
C LYS A 20 2.66 -17.51 10.15
N TRP A 21 2.58 -17.28 8.84
CA TRP A 21 3.78 -17.24 8.01
C TRP A 21 4.65 -16.03 8.31
N LEU A 22 4.06 -14.85 8.53
CA LEU A 22 4.77 -13.62 8.90
C LEU A 22 5.43 -13.73 10.28
N ASP A 23 4.76 -14.35 11.26
CA ASP A 23 5.27 -14.61 12.61
C ASP A 23 6.52 -15.48 12.61
N SER A 24 6.65 -16.38 11.62
CA SER A 24 7.84 -17.21 11.46
C SER A 24 9.05 -16.49 10.84
N LYS A 25 8.90 -15.22 10.43
CA LYS A 25 9.97 -14.44 9.79
C LYS A 25 10.63 -13.47 10.78
N PRO A 26 11.92 -13.15 10.59
CA PRO A 26 12.59 -12.13 11.37
C PRO A 26 11.88 -10.77 11.28
N LEU A 27 12.07 -9.93 12.30
CA LEU A 27 11.64 -8.54 12.28
C LEU A 27 12.22 -7.81 11.06
N ASN A 28 11.43 -6.91 10.46
CA ASN A 28 11.86 -6.06 9.34
C ASN A 28 12.59 -6.84 8.22
N SER A 29 12.03 -7.95 7.77
CA SER A 29 12.68 -8.84 6.79
C SER A 29 11.85 -9.17 5.54
N VAL A 30 10.54 -8.85 5.56
CA VAL A 30 9.58 -9.24 4.53
C VAL A 30 9.24 -8.05 3.64
N LEU A 31 9.30 -8.25 2.32
CA LEU A 31 8.77 -7.33 1.32
C LEU A 31 7.30 -7.64 1.05
N TYR A 32 6.41 -6.67 1.27
CA TYR A 32 5.04 -6.78 0.78
C TYR A 32 4.93 -6.21 -0.64
N ILE A 33 4.18 -6.85 -1.54
CA ILE A 33 4.05 -6.46 -2.94
C ILE A 33 2.58 -6.48 -3.34
N CYS A 34 2.03 -5.32 -3.69
CA CYS A 34 0.64 -5.18 -4.12
C CYS A 34 0.44 -3.93 -5.00
N PHE A 35 -0.12 -4.15 -6.19
CA PHE A 35 -0.43 -3.09 -7.16
C PHE A 35 -1.89 -2.62 -7.09
N GLY A 36 -2.54 -2.88 -5.95
CA GLY A 36 -3.92 -2.49 -5.70
C GLY A 36 -4.93 -3.42 -6.36
N SER A 37 -6.16 -2.92 -6.51
CA SER A 37 -7.27 -3.73 -6.99
C SER A 37 -7.54 -3.65 -8.49
N GLN A 38 -6.99 -2.64 -9.17
CA GLN A 38 -7.30 -2.32 -10.57
C GLN A 38 -6.08 -2.42 -11.50
N ASN A 39 -4.87 -2.50 -10.95
CA ASN A 39 -3.64 -2.47 -11.73
C ASN A 39 -2.80 -3.72 -11.50
N THR A 40 -1.93 -3.98 -12.46
CA THR A 40 -0.98 -5.09 -12.52
C THR A 40 0.12 -4.73 -13.51
N ILE A 41 1.17 -5.55 -13.60
CA ILE A 41 2.29 -5.36 -14.54
C ILE A 41 2.14 -6.28 -15.77
N SER A 42 2.89 -6.03 -16.84
CA SER A 42 2.93 -6.94 -17.98
C SER A 42 3.55 -8.29 -17.62
N GLU A 43 3.28 -9.32 -18.41
CA GLU A 43 3.85 -10.67 -18.24
C GLU A 43 5.38 -10.63 -18.18
N SER A 44 6.00 -9.89 -19.11
CA SER A 44 7.46 -9.68 -19.12
C SER A 44 7.98 -9.09 -17.81
N GLN A 45 7.23 -8.17 -17.19
CA GLN A 45 7.60 -7.55 -15.93
C GLN A 45 7.30 -8.45 -14.72
N MET A 46 6.30 -9.33 -14.79
CA MET A 46 6.10 -10.39 -13.80
C MET A 46 7.30 -11.35 -13.77
N MET A 47 7.83 -11.74 -14.94
CA MET A 47 9.04 -12.54 -15.05
C MET A 47 10.27 -11.84 -14.44
N GLN A 48 10.47 -10.55 -14.73
CA GLN A 48 11.58 -9.78 -14.16
C GLN A 48 11.44 -9.61 -12.64
N LEU A 49 10.24 -9.31 -12.14
CA LEU A 49 9.98 -9.19 -10.70
C LEU A 49 10.20 -10.52 -9.97
N ALA A 50 9.67 -11.63 -10.50
CA ALA A 50 9.88 -12.95 -9.92
C ALA A 50 11.37 -13.32 -9.86
N THR A 51 12.11 -13.08 -10.94
CA THR A 51 13.56 -13.29 -10.98
C THR A 51 14.28 -12.42 -9.94
N ALA A 52 13.88 -11.15 -9.79
CA ALA A 52 14.46 -10.25 -8.80
C ALA A 52 14.20 -10.73 -7.35
N LEU A 53 13.00 -11.26 -7.09
CA LEU A 53 12.66 -11.84 -5.79
C LEU A 53 13.49 -13.10 -5.50
N GLU A 54 13.76 -13.93 -6.50
CA GLU A 54 14.66 -15.08 -6.36
C GLU A 54 16.10 -14.66 -6.06
N VAL A 55 16.63 -13.69 -6.81
CA VAL A 55 18.03 -13.23 -6.68
C VAL A 55 18.26 -12.46 -5.38
N SER A 56 17.33 -11.58 -4.99
CA SER A 56 17.48 -10.74 -3.78
C SER A 56 17.50 -11.55 -2.47
N GLY A 57 17.04 -12.80 -2.49
CA GLY A 57 16.99 -13.66 -1.31
C GLY A 57 16.02 -13.20 -0.22
N LYS A 58 15.23 -12.14 -0.45
CA LYS A 58 14.32 -11.57 0.55
C LYS A 58 13.10 -12.45 0.77
N TYR A 59 12.54 -12.37 1.98
CA TYR A 59 11.20 -12.89 2.22
C TYR A 59 10.19 -11.96 1.57
N PHE A 60 9.12 -12.52 1.00
CA PHE A 60 8.10 -11.67 0.38
C PHE A 60 6.70 -12.25 0.45
N ILE A 61 5.72 -11.35 0.38
CA ILE A 61 4.32 -11.66 0.08
C ILE A 61 3.95 -10.90 -1.17
N TRP A 62 3.51 -11.60 -2.22
CA TRP A 62 3.10 -10.99 -3.47
C TRP A 62 1.63 -11.26 -3.75
N VAL A 63 0.82 -10.20 -3.74
CA VAL A 63 -0.55 -10.25 -4.22
C VAL A 63 -0.54 -10.27 -5.74
N VAL A 64 -0.74 -11.46 -6.31
CA VAL A 64 -0.68 -11.70 -7.75
C VAL A 64 -2.05 -11.55 -8.40
N ARG A 65 -2.02 -11.02 -9.63
CA ARG A 65 -3.16 -10.89 -10.53
C ARG A 65 -2.72 -11.26 -11.94
N PRO A 66 -3.65 -11.60 -12.84
CA PRO A 66 -3.35 -11.72 -14.26
C PRO A 66 -2.58 -10.51 -14.79
N PRO A 67 -1.65 -10.69 -15.76
CA PRO A 67 -0.88 -9.59 -16.31
C PRO A 67 -1.73 -8.57 -17.06
N THR A 68 -1.14 -7.41 -17.34
CA THR A 68 -1.81 -6.36 -18.11
C THR A 68 -2.17 -6.87 -19.50
N GLY A 69 -3.43 -6.73 -19.91
CA GLY A 69 -3.96 -7.23 -21.18
C GLY A 69 -4.82 -8.50 -21.03
N PHE A 70 -4.82 -9.11 -19.85
CA PHE A 70 -5.71 -10.22 -19.50
C PHE A 70 -6.88 -9.74 -18.62
N ASP A 71 -7.95 -10.53 -18.55
CA ASP A 71 -9.04 -10.27 -17.62
C ASP A 71 -8.53 -10.40 -16.18
N ILE A 72 -8.69 -9.35 -15.39
CA ILE A 72 -8.25 -9.29 -13.98
C ILE A 72 -8.92 -10.35 -13.09
N ASN A 73 -10.05 -10.90 -13.53
CA ASN A 73 -10.81 -11.94 -12.83
C ASN A 73 -10.47 -13.35 -13.31
N SER A 74 -9.63 -13.51 -14.34
CA SER A 74 -9.23 -14.83 -14.80
C SER A 74 -8.41 -15.57 -13.74
N GLU A 75 -8.35 -16.90 -13.88
CA GLU A 75 -7.44 -17.71 -13.06
C GLU A 75 -5.99 -17.29 -13.28
N PHE A 76 -5.21 -17.34 -12.20
CA PHE A 76 -3.80 -17.01 -12.27
C PHE A 76 -2.99 -18.22 -12.72
N LYS A 77 -2.14 -18.05 -13.73
CA LYS A 77 -1.37 -19.14 -14.32
C LYS A 77 0.12 -18.93 -14.07
N ALA A 78 0.63 -19.54 -13.00
CA ALA A 78 2.02 -19.37 -12.59
C ALA A 78 3.00 -19.89 -13.65
N GLU A 79 2.67 -21.01 -14.30
CA GLU A 79 3.50 -21.65 -15.33
C GLU A 79 3.62 -20.83 -16.61
N GLU A 80 2.66 -19.95 -16.89
CA GLU A 80 2.69 -19.04 -18.04
C GLU A 80 3.38 -17.72 -17.68
N TRP A 81 3.14 -17.16 -16.49
CA TRP A 81 3.50 -15.76 -16.18
C TRP A 81 4.66 -15.58 -15.22
N LEU A 82 5.17 -16.67 -14.65
CA LEU A 82 6.33 -16.67 -13.76
C LEU A 82 7.41 -17.62 -14.31
N PRO A 83 8.67 -17.48 -13.87
CA PRO A 83 9.73 -18.41 -14.24
C PRO A 83 9.35 -19.85 -13.89
N GLN A 84 9.66 -20.80 -14.78
CA GLN A 84 9.32 -22.20 -14.59
C GLN A 84 9.76 -22.70 -13.22
N GLY A 85 8.84 -23.29 -12.44
CA GLY A 85 9.10 -23.84 -11.11
C GLY A 85 9.28 -22.80 -9.98
N PHE A 86 9.03 -21.51 -10.24
CA PHE A 86 9.17 -20.44 -9.25
C PHE A 86 8.37 -20.72 -7.98
N GLU A 87 7.09 -21.07 -8.11
CA GLU A 87 6.21 -21.30 -6.97
C GLU A 87 6.70 -22.45 -6.07
N GLN A 88 7.10 -23.57 -6.67
CA GLN A 88 7.68 -24.70 -5.95
C GLN A 88 8.95 -24.28 -5.19
N ARG A 89 9.86 -23.54 -5.84
CA ARG A 89 11.12 -23.10 -5.21
C ARG A 89 10.88 -22.20 -4.00
N ILE A 90 9.96 -21.25 -4.09
CA ILE A 90 9.69 -20.32 -2.97
C ILE A 90 8.97 -21.02 -1.81
N GLN A 91 8.17 -22.07 -2.09
CA GLN A 91 7.54 -22.90 -1.07
C GLN A 91 8.56 -23.79 -0.36
N ASP A 92 9.41 -24.49 -1.10
CA ASP A 92 10.47 -25.37 -0.56
C ASP A 92 11.43 -24.59 0.34
N GLN A 93 11.77 -23.36 -0.06
CA GLN A 93 12.65 -22.45 0.70
C GLN A 93 11.91 -21.66 1.79
N LYS A 94 10.57 -21.80 1.88
CA LYS A 94 9.69 -21.01 2.77
C LYS A 94 9.94 -19.50 2.68
N ARG A 95 10.26 -19.02 1.48
CA ARG A 95 10.73 -17.66 1.21
C ARG A 95 9.65 -16.71 0.75
N GLY A 96 8.65 -17.20 0.04
CA GLY A 96 7.59 -16.37 -0.54
C GLY A 96 6.20 -16.93 -0.27
N LEU A 97 5.21 -16.04 -0.25
CA LEU A 97 3.80 -16.39 -0.41
C LEU A 97 3.22 -15.66 -1.62
N LEU A 98 2.58 -16.42 -2.51
CA LEU A 98 1.72 -15.87 -3.54
C LEU A 98 0.28 -15.82 -3.00
N VAL A 99 -0.32 -14.64 -3.08
CA VAL A 99 -1.70 -14.42 -2.64
C VAL A 99 -2.53 -14.01 -3.85
N HIS A 100 -3.52 -14.81 -4.20
CA HIS A 100 -4.37 -14.52 -5.36
C HIS A 100 -5.50 -13.57 -4.97
N LYS A 101 -5.93 -12.71 -5.92
CA LYS A 101 -7.13 -11.85 -5.83
C LYS A 101 -7.14 -10.78 -4.73
N TRP A 102 -7.02 -11.14 -3.46
CA TRP A 102 -7.12 -10.19 -2.34
C TRP A 102 -6.33 -10.67 -1.13
N ALA A 103 -5.69 -9.73 -0.45
CA ALA A 103 -4.94 -9.92 0.78
C ALA A 103 -5.39 -8.90 1.84
N PRO A 104 -5.33 -9.27 3.14
CA PRO A 104 -5.59 -8.35 4.25
C PRO A 104 -4.44 -7.33 4.39
N GLN A 105 -4.43 -6.33 3.51
CA GLN A 105 -3.31 -5.42 3.29
C GLN A 105 -2.95 -4.62 4.56
N VAL A 106 -3.95 -4.12 5.28
CA VAL A 106 -3.73 -3.35 6.51
C VAL A 106 -3.08 -4.23 7.58
N GLU A 107 -3.58 -5.46 7.75
CA GLU A 107 -3.05 -6.42 8.70
C GLU A 107 -1.61 -6.82 8.35
N ILE A 108 -1.34 -7.09 7.06
CA ILE A 108 0.02 -7.39 6.59
C ILE A 108 0.95 -6.21 6.89
N LEU A 109 0.59 -4.98 6.48
CA LEU A 109 1.40 -3.78 6.68
C LEU A 109 1.63 -3.45 8.16
N SER A 110 0.70 -3.84 9.05
CA SER A 110 0.83 -3.67 10.49
C SER A 110 1.79 -4.67 11.15
N HIS A 111 2.19 -5.72 10.43
CA HIS A 111 3.01 -6.79 11.00
C HIS A 111 4.48 -6.38 11.12
N LYS A 112 5.07 -6.60 12.30
CA LYS A 112 6.47 -6.32 12.66
C LYS A 112 7.56 -6.92 11.75
N SER A 113 7.18 -7.89 10.92
CA SER A 113 8.10 -8.57 9.99
C SER A 113 8.19 -7.84 8.65
N ILE A 114 7.23 -6.97 8.32
CA ILE A 114 7.27 -6.16 7.10
C ILE A 114 8.39 -5.14 7.21
N SER A 115 9.25 -5.11 6.19
CA SER A 115 10.35 -4.16 6.07
C SER A 115 10.05 -3.02 5.11
N ALA A 116 9.30 -3.30 4.04
CA ALA A 116 9.08 -2.40 2.92
C ALA A 116 7.84 -2.83 2.14
N PHE A 117 7.29 -1.90 1.37
CA PHE A 117 6.13 -2.14 0.51
C PHE A 117 6.43 -1.74 -0.94
N LEU A 118 6.45 -2.72 -1.85
CA LEU A 118 6.45 -2.47 -3.29
C LEU A 118 5.02 -2.20 -3.75
N SER A 119 4.76 -0.95 -4.15
CA SER A 119 3.42 -0.41 -4.32
C SER A 119 3.25 0.37 -5.61
N HIS A 120 2.04 0.38 -6.13
CA HIS A 120 1.59 1.27 -7.19
C HIS A 120 1.43 2.74 -6.74
N CYS A 121 1.67 3.08 -5.47
CA CYS A 121 1.59 4.44 -4.94
C CYS A 121 0.20 5.10 -5.04
N GLY A 122 -0.89 4.31 -5.05
CA GLY A 122 -2.23 4.84 -4.84
C GLY A 122 -2.39 5.37 -3.41
N TRP A 123 -3.06 6.52 -3.25
CA TRP A 123 -3.02 7.27 -1.99
C TRP A 123 -3.50 6.48 -0.76
N ASN A 124 -4.53 5.63 -0.91
CA ASN A 124 -4.98 4.76 0.19
C ASN A 124 -3.86 3.80 0.65
N SER A 125 -3.21 3.13 -0.29
CA SER A 125 -2.12 2.20 0.01
C SER A 125 -0.87 2.92 0.57
N VAL A 126 -0.64 4.17 0.16
CA VAL A 126 0.39 5.03 0.75
C VAL A 126 0.06 5.33 2.21
N LEU A 127 -1.16 5.77 2.51
CA LEU A 127 -1.59 6.06 3.87
C LEU A 127 -1.54 4.81 4.77
N GLU A 128 -2.00 3.66 4.29
CA GLU A 128 -1.94 2.40 5.04
C GLU A 128 -0.50 2.00 5.40
N ALA A 129 0.45 2.15 4.47
CA ALA A 129 1.85 1.82 4.72
C ALA A 129 2.51 2.81 5.69
N LEU A 130 2.33 4.12 5.47
CA LEU A 130 2.95 5.14 6.31
C LEU A 130 2.31 5.23 7.70
N SER A 131 1.02 4.89 7.85
CA SER A 131 0.37 4.74 9.16
C SER A 131 0.95 3.59 10.01
N HIS A 132 1.75 2.71 9.39
CA HIS A 132 2.50 1.66 10.08
C HIS A 132 4.03 1.88 10.00
N GLY A 133 4.48 3.00 9.44
CA GLY A 133 5.90 3.32 9.32
C GLY A 133 6.66 2.48 8.31
N VAL A 134 5.97 1.92 7.31
CA VAL A 134 6.58 1.08 6.28
C VAL A 134 7.03 1.94 5.08
N PRO A 135 8.33 1.96 4.73
CA PRO A 135 8.82 2.68 3.55
C PRO A 135 8.39 2.00 2.24
N ILE A 136 8.38 2.75 1.15
CA ILE A 136 7.77 2.35 -0.13
C ILE A 136 8.84 2.18 -1.23
N ILE A 137 8.68 1.14 -2.04
CA ILE A 137 9.33 0.99 -3.35
C ILE A 137 8.24 1.26 -4.39
N GLY A 138 8.33 2.41 -5.07
CA GLY A 138 7.24 2.93 -5.90
C GLY A 138 7.31 2.44 -7.35
N TRP A 139 6.20 1.88 -7.82
CA TRP A 139 5.97 1.50 -9.22
C TRP A 139 4.61 2.06 -9.68
N PRO A 140 4.45 3.39 -9.84
CA PRO A 140 3.19 4.00 -10.25
C PRO A 140 2.71 3.47 -11.61
N MET A 141 1.40 3.31 -11.77
CA MET A 141 0.80 2.71 -12.97
C MET A 141 -0.21 3.60 -13.67
N ALA A 142 -0.99 4.41 -12.93
CA ALA A 142 -2.08 5.22 -13.47
C ALA A 142 -2.42 6.44 -12.60
N ALA A 143 -3.20 7.38 -13.17
CA ALA A 143 -3.81 8.50 -12.45
C ALA A 143 -2.81 9.34 -11.64
N ASP A 144 -3.16 9.67 -10.40
CA ASP A 144 -2.40 10.48 -9.45
C ASP A 144 -1.15 9.78 -8.90
N GLN A 145 -0.99 8.46 -9.13
CA GLN A 145 0.12 7.67 -8.61
C GLN A 145 1.49 8.23 -9.04
N PHE A 146 1.57 8.78 -10.25
CA PHE A 146 2.80 9.40 -10.77
C PHE A 146 3.18 10.68 -10.00
N SER A 147 2.18 11.45 -9.56
CA SER A 147 2.41 12.62 -8.70
C SER A 147 2.75 12.18 -7.28
N ASN A 148 2.06 11.16 -6.77
CA ASN A 148 2.28 10.62 -5.42
C ASN A 148 3.71 10.10 -5.26
N VAL A 149 4.25 9.34 -6.23
CA VAL A 149 5.62 8.83 -6.12
C VAL A 149 6.65 9.96 -6.08
N VAL A 150 6.45 11.03 -6.84
CA VAL A 150 7.34 12.21 -6.85
C VAL A 150 7.32 12.90 -5.49
N LEU A 151 6.14 13.13 -4.92
CA LEU A 151 6.00 13.69 -3.57
C LEU A 151 6.72 12.81 -2.53
N LEU A 152 6.47 11.51 -2.56
CA LEU A 152 7.01 10.57 -1.57
C LEU A 152 8.53 10.40 -1.67
N GLU A 153 9.09 10.43 -2.88
CA GLU A 153 10.53 10.27 -3.10
C GLU A 153 11.31 11.57 -2.88
N LYS A 154 10.83 12.70 -3.43
CA LYS A 154 11.58 13.95 -3.45
C LYS A 154 11.34 14.84 -2.23
N GLU A 155 10.10 14.96 -1.80
CA GLU A 155 9.73 15.89 -0.71
C GLU A 155 9.75 15.18 0.64
N VAL A 156 9.10 14.02 0.73
CA VAL A 156 9.00 13.29 1.99
C VAL A 156 10.27 12.46 2.22
N GLY A 157 10.73 11.72 1.21
CA GLY A 157 11.92 10.87 1.27
C GLY A 157 11.68 9.47 1.87
N VAL A 158 10.45 8.96 1.79
CA VAL A 158 10.03 7.62 2.26
C VAL A 158 9.86 6.61 1.13
N CYS A 159 10.18 7.02 -0.10
CA CYS A 159 10.03 6.20 -1.30
C CYS A 159 11.31 6.19 -2.15
N VAL A 160 11.53 5.10 -2.90
CA VAL A 160 12.39 5.07 -4.09
C VAL A 160 11.60 4.53 -5.27
N GLU A 161 11.70 5.18 -6.42
CA GLU A 161 11.00 4.73 -7.62
C GLU A 161 11.77 3.61 -8.33
N VAL A 162 11.07 2.55 -8.76
CA VAL A 162 11.63 1.42 -9.53
C VAL A 162 11.30 1.51 -11.03
N ALA A 163 10.07 1.90 -11.39
CA ALA A 163 9.61 1.98 -12.78
C ALA A 163 8.31 2.81 -12.89
N ARG A 164 7.95 3.23 -14.11
CA ARG A 164 6.72 4.03 -14.38
C ARG A 164 5.82 3.38 -15.43
N GLY A 165 4.61 3.04 -15.03
CA GLY A 165 3.61 2.44 -15.89
C GLY A 165 3.67 0.91 -15.89
N PRO A 166 2.56 0.25 -16.27
CA PRO A 166 2.41 -1.21 -16.17
C PRO A 166 3.25 -1.99 -17.19
N ARG A 167 3.72 -1.32 -18.25
CA ARG A 167 4.50 -1.91 -19.36
C ARG A 167 5.94 -1.39 -19.44
N CYS A 168 6.37 -0.57 -18.49
CA CYS A 168 7.75 -0.07 -18.51
C CYS A 168 8.71 -1.24 -18.29
N GLU A 169 9.64 -1.39 -19.22
CA GLU A 169 10.66 -2.43 -19.13
C GLU A 169 11.69 -2.03 -18.08
N VAL A 170 11.68 -2.72 -16.94
CA VAL A 170 12.76 -2.67 -15.96
C VAL A 170 13.38 -4.06 -15.84
N LYS A 171 14.71 -4.11 -15.74
CA LYS A 171 15.42 -5.37 -15.61
C LYS A 171 15.45 -5.82 -14.15
N HIS A 172 15.48 -7.13 -13.92
CA HIS A 172 15.50 -7.71 -12.59
C HIS A 172 16.68 -7.20 -11.75
N GLU A 173 17.84 -6.94 -12.35
CA GLU A 173 19.00 -6.38 -11.64
C GLU A 173 18.70 -5.00 -11.03
N ASP A 174 17.92 -4.17 -11.73
CA ASP A 174 17.55 -2.85 -11.22
C ASP A 174 16.47 -2.94 -10.14
N ILE A 175 15.54 -3.90 -10.25
CA ILE A 175 14.58 -4.23 -9.19
C ILE A 175 15.33 -4.71 -7.93
N VAL A 176 16.29 -5.63 -8.07
CA VAL A 176 17.13 -6.15 -6.98
C VAL A 176 17.84 -5.00 -6.26
N LYS A 177 18.51 -4.12 -7.01
CA LYS A 177 19.19 -2.95 -6.43
C LYS A 177 18.24 -2.09 -5.58
N LYS A 178 17.01 -1.87 -6.04
CA LYS A 178 16.02 -1.06 -5.29
C LYS A 178 15.52 -1.79 -4.04
N ILE A 179 15.24 -3.09 -4.13
CA ILE A 179 14.89 -3.93 -2.98
C ILE A 179 15.99 -3.89 -1.93
N GLU A 180 17.23 -4.14 -2.34
CA GLU A 180 18.39 -4.16 -1.45
C GLU A 180 18.70 -2.78 -0.87
N LEU A 181 18.60 -1.72 -1.68
CA LEU A 181 18.77 -0.34 -1.21
C LEU A 181 17.84 -0.03 -0.04
N VAL A 182 16.57 -0.44 -0.11
CA VAL A 182 15.59 -0.14 0.94
C VAL A 182 15.69 -1.11 2.11
N MET A 183 15.83 -2.41 1.86
CA MET A 183 15.70 -3.44 2.89
C MET A 183 17.00 -3.83 3.59
N ASN A 184 18.17 -3.58 2.99
CA ASN A 184 19.45 -3.84 3.66
C ASN A 184 19.81 -2.71 4.64
N ASP A 185 20.92 -2.91 5.35
CA ASP A 185 21.49 -1.92 6.26
C ASP A 185 22.24 -0.80 5.50
N THR A 186 21.60 -0.25 4.47
CA THR A 186 22.14 0.91 3.73
C THR A 186 21.72 2.21 4.42
N GLU A 187 22.51 3.26 4.27
CA GLU A 187 22.18 4.58 4.81
C GLU A 187 20.85 5.12 4.27
N LYS A 188 20.57 4.90 2.97
CA LYS A 188 19.30 5.29 2.36
C LYS A 188 18.12 4.52 2.94
N GLY A 189 18.26 3.20 3.14
CA GLY A 189 17.21 2.35 3.73
C GLY A 189 16.93 2.70 5.19
N LYS A 190 17.97 2.94 6.00
CA LYS A 190 17.84 3.43 7.38
C LYS A 190 17.10 4.75 7.44
N GLU A 191 17.49 5.71 6.60
CA GLU A 191 16.87 7.03 6.55
C GLU A 191 15.40 6.95 6.13
N MET A 192 15.08 6.15 5.12
CA MET A 192 13.69 5.94 4.69
C MET A 192 12.82 5.34 5.80
N ARG A 193 13.32 4.35 6.55
CA ARG A 193 12.61 3.78 7.71
C ARG A 193 12.42 4.80 8.82
N ARG A 194 13.46 5.58 9.13
CA ARG A 194 13.40 6.64 10.14
C ARG A 194 12.31 7.65 9.78
N LYS A 195 12.32 8.17 8.54
CA LYS A 195 11.29 9.09 8.05
C LYS A 195 9.90 8.47 8.00
N ALA A 196 9.77 7.20 7.63
CA ALA A 196 8.48 6.53 7.62
C ALA A 196 7.89 6.45 9.04
N HIS A 197 8.71 6.21 10.08
CA HIS A 197 8.28 6.28 11.47
C HIS A 197 7.89 7.71 11.90
N GLU A 198 8.62 8.74 11.47
CA GLU A 198 8.23 10.13 11.75
C GLU A 198 6.87 10.46 11.15
N VAL A 199 6.64 10.07 9.88
CA VAL A 199 5.35 10.27 9.21
C VAL A 199 4.24 9.47 9.90
N ARG A 200 4.51 8.24 10.35
CA ARG A 200 3.57 7.44 11.15
C ARG A 200 3.11 8.20 12.39
N ASP A 201 4.05 8.77 13.13
CA ASP A 201 3.75 9.45 14.39
C ASP A 201 2.98 10.76 14.11
N ILE A 202 3.32 11.48 13.05
CA ILE A 202 2.54 12.65 12.57
C ILE A 202 1.10 12.25 12.21
N ILE A 203 0.91 11.16 11.45
CA ILE A 203 -0.44 10.67 11.08
C ILE A 203 -1.23 10.32 12.34
N LYS A 204 -0.61 9.60 13.28
CA LYS A 204 -1.24 9.20 14.54
C LYS A 204 -1.68 10.40 15.36
N ASP A 205 -0.82 11.42 15.49
CA ASP A 205 -1.14 12.64 16.22
C ASP A 205 -2.22 13.47 15.53
N ALA A 206 -2.25 13.51 14.19
CA ALA A 206 -3.24 14.27 13.43
C ALA A 206 -4.67 13.76 13.63
N ILE A 207 -4.85 12.45 13.85
CA ILE A 207 -6.17 11.80 14.03
C ILE A 207 -6.55 11.55 15.49
N ARG A 208 -5.67 11.85 16.44
CA ARG A 208 -5.91 11.61 17.87
C ARG A 208 -6.97 12.57 18.42
N ASP A 209 -7.89 12.05 19.20
CA ASP A 209 -8.91 12.82 19.92
C ASP A 209 -9.04 12.23 21.32
N GLU A 210 -8.40 12.87 22.29
CA GLU A 210 -8.36 12.45 23.69
C GLU A 210 -8.45 13.67 24.62
N GLU A 211 -8.72 13.43 25.90
CA GLU A 211 -8.88 14.52 26.87
C GLU A 211 -7.61 15.40 26.92
N GLY A 212 -7.76 16.68 26.59
CA GLY A 212 -6.65 17.64 26.56
C GLY A 212 -5.81 17.65 25.28
N PHE A 213 -6.07 16.76 24.30
CA PHE A 213 -5.39 16.81 23.00
C PHE A 213 -6.34 16.45 21.85
N LYS A 214 -6.43 17.34 20.86
CA LYS A 214 -7.12 17.09 19.60
C LYS A 214 -6.21 17.37 18.41
N GLY A 215 -6.04 16.34 17.59
CA GLY A 215 -5.21 16.34 16.39
C GLY A 215 -5.71 17.31 15.32
N SER A 216 -4.81 17.69 14.42
CA SER A 216 -5.09 18.69 13.38
C SER A 216 -6.21 18.24 12.42
N SER A 217 -6.21 16.97 11.99
CA SER A 217 -7.26 16.45 11.11
C SER A 217 -8.61 16.37 11.82
N MET A 218 -8.63 16.02 13.11
CA MET A 218 -9.86 16.00 13.90
C MET A 218 -10.44 17.41 14.12
N LYS A 219 -9.58 18.40 14.38
CA LYS A 219 -9.99 19.82 14.45
C LYS A 219 -10.56 20.30 13.11
N ALA A 220 -9.87 20.03 12.01
CA ALA A 220 -10.34 20.41 10.67
C ALA A 220 -11.70 19.77 10.33
N MET A 221 -11.94 18.54 10.78
CA MET A 221 -13.21 17.86 10.61
C MET A 221 -14.34 18.51 11.43
N ASP A 222 -14.09 18.86 12.69
CA ASP A 222 -15.04 19.61 13.52
C ASP A 222 -15.39 20.97 12.90
N GLU A 223 -14.38 21.71 12.43
CA GLU A 223 -14.54 23.00 11.77
C GLU A 223 -15.39 22.87 10.50
N PHE A 224 -15.13 21.82 9.71
CA PHE A 224 -15.93 21.52 8.52
C PHE A 224 -17.39 21.24 8.87
N PHE A 225 -17.67 20.40 9.88
CA PHE A 225 -19.04 20.11 10.31
C PHE A 225 -19.74 21.35 10.86
N SER A 226 -19.03 22.15 11.67
CA SER A 226 -19.56 23.40 12.21
C SER A 226 -19.96 24.35 11.08
N ALA A 227 -19.10 24.55 10.09
CA ALA A 227 -19.38 25.39 8.93
C ALA A 227 -20.57 24.86 8.11
N ALA A 228 -20.67 23.54 7.91
CA ALA A 228 -21.76 22.92 7.17
C ALA A 228 -23.11 23.08 7.89
N LEU A 229 -23.14 22.91 9.22
CA LEU A 229 -24.35 23.08 10.04
C LEU A 229 -24.82 24.53 10.06
N SER A 230 -23.92 25.49 10.30
CA SER A 230 -24.25 26.92 10.27
C SER A 230 -24.79 27.37 8.92
N ARG A 231 -24.31 26.80 7.81
CA ARG A 231 -24.83 27.10 6.47
C ARG A 231 -26.27 26.59 6.30
N ARG A 232 -26.56 25.38 6.80
CA ARG A 232 -27.91 24.79 6.74
C ARG A 232 -28.93 25.60 7.54
N GLU A 233 -28.55 26.10 8.72
CA GLU A 233 -29.40 26.96 9.55
C GLU A 233 -29.72 28.29 8.86
N LYS A 234 -28.71 28.94 8.27
CA LYS A 234 -28.90 30.16 7.47
C LYS A 234 -29.85 29.93 6.29
N THR A 235 -29.67 28.84 5.54
CA THR A 235 -30.56 28.52 4.41
C THR A 235 -32.00 28.26 4.86
N LYS A 236 -32.22 27.61 6.01
CA LYS A 236 -33.58 27.42 6.56
C LYS A 236 -34.23 28.75 6.95
N LEU A 237 -33.51 29.61 7.66
CA LEU A 237 -34.01 30.93 8.08
C LEU A 237 -34.33 31.82 6.86
N GLU A 238 -33.51 31.78 5.81
CA GLU A 238 -33.77 32.48 4.55
C GLU A 238 -35.01 31.96 3.82
N GLN A 239 -35.30 30.66 3.90
CA GLN A 239 -36.51 30.06 3.32
C GLN A 239 -37.76 30.42 4.13
N GLU A 240 -37.69 30.35 5.46
CA GLU A 240 -38.80 30.71 6.36
C GLU A 240 -39.18 32.20 6.22
N ASN A 241 -38.18 33.09 6.16
CA ASN A 241 -38.41 34.52 5.95
C ASN A 241 -38.98 34.87 4.55
N LYS A 242 -38.87 33.96 3.57
CA LYS A 242 -39.45 34.15 2.23
C LYS A 242 -40.91 33.73 2.14
N ILE A 243 -41.40 32.95 3.11
CA ILE A 243 -42.75 32.36 3.12
C ILE A 243 -43.74 33.22 3.93
N MET A 244 -43.28 34.11 4.82
CA MET A 244 -44.15 35.10 5.47
C MET A 244 -44.42 36.29 4.53
N PRO A 245 -45.65 36.51 4.03
CA PRO A 245 -45.98 37.73 3.30
C PRO A 245 -46.02 38.90 4.29
N LEU A 246 -45.47 40.05 3.88
CA LEU A 246 -45.70 41.34 4.54
C LEU A 246 -47.20 41.64 4.51
N THR A 247 -47.87 41.47 5.66
CA THR A 247 -49.21 42.01 5.94
C THR A 247 -49.15 43.50 6.23
#